data_AF-A0A7W1KYF3-F1
#
_entry.id   AF-A0A7W1KYF3-F1
#
_cell.length_a   1.000
_cell.length_b   1.000
_cell.length_c   1.000
_cell.angle_alpha   90.00
_cell.angle_beta   90.00
_cell.angle_gamma   90.00
#
_symmetry.space_group_name_H-M   'P 1'
#
loop_
_entity.id
_entity.type
_entity.pdbx_description
1 polymer ?
#
loop_
_entity_poly.entity_id
_entity_poly.type
_entity_poly.pdbx_seq_one_letter_code
_entity_poly.pdbx_strand_id
1 'polypeptide(L)'
;MSEKLLSLAAALAIIHHVDHVLRADHSGWPFLPQVTPFTFSLLVYPIFLSVFLMRSKLWYRAIGAAILFLFATLSHTFLETPMNQYQTWAYGSSFSGHIGEHNLLGYDSKVLGVCAMIVTVLLSLTLFASLLVFIRDARKGRAKIS
;
A
#
# COMPACT_ATOMS: atom_id res chain seq x y z
N MET A 1 -12.21 0.59 17.04
CA MET A 1 -11.66 1.63 16.16
C MET A 1 -10.42 1.12 15.43
N SER A 2 -9.41 0.65 16.17
CA SER A 2 -8.18 0.02 15.63
C SER A 2 -8.44 -1.06 14.59
N GLU A 3 -9.27 -2.05 14.89
CA GLU A 3 -9.56 -3.15 13.94
C GLU A 3 -10.23 -2.66 12.65
N LYS A 4 -11.13 -1.66 12.74
CA LYS A 4 -11.82 -1.11 11.57
C LYS A 4 -10.83 -0.38 10.65
N LEU A 5 -9.91 0.40 11.23
CA LEU A 5 -8.87 1.11 10.47
C LEU A 5 -7.89 0.13 9.82
N LEU A 6 -7.50 -0.93 10.55
CA LEU A 6 -6.61 -1.96 10.00
C LEU A 6 -7.30 -2.74 8.86
N SER A 7 -8.57 -3.09 9.00
CA SER A 7 -9.37 -3.70 7.92
C SER A 7 -9.51 -2.78 6.71
N LEU A 8 -9.73 -1.49 6.92
CA LEU A 8 -9.78 -0.51 5.83
C LEU A 8 -8.41 -0.39 5.13
N ALA A 9 -7.33 -0.31 5.90
CA ALA A 9 -5.97 -0.26 5.35
C ALA A 9 -5.65 -1.53 4.53
N ALA A 10 -6.06 -2.70 5.01
CA ALA A 10 -5.88 -3.95 4.28
C ALA A 10 -6.68 -3.99 2.97
N ALA A 11 -7.94 -3.55 2.99
CA ALA A 11 -8.77 -3.45 1.79
C ALA A 11 -8.15 -2.48 0.76
N LEU A 12 -7.72 -1.30 1.20
CA LEU A 12 -7.04 -0.32 0.35
C LEU A 12 -5.71 -0.87 -0.19
N ALA A 13 -4.92 -1.58 0.62
CA ALA A 13 -3.66 -2.19 0.19
C ALA A 13 -3.86 -3.26 -0.88
N ILE A 14 -4.95 -4.03 -0.80
CA ILE A 14 -5.33 -5.01 -1.82
C ILE A 14 -5.73 -4.29 -3.11
N ILE A 15 -6.64 -3.31 -3.04
CA ILE A 15 -7.06 -2.52 -4.21
C ILE A 15 -5.84 -1.88 -4.88
N HIS A 16 -4.94 -1.32 -4.08
CA HIS A 16 -3.72 -0.69 -4.53
C HIS A 16 -2.74 -1.69 -5.19
N HIS A 17 -2.55 -2.90 -4.64
CA HIS A 17 -1.74 -3.92 -5.32
C HIS A 17 -2.37 -4.39 -6.63
N VAL A 18 -3.70 -4.55 -6.68
CA VAL A 18 -4.40 -4.87 -7.93
C VAL A 18 -4.17 -3.77 -8.96
N ASP A 19 -4.27 -2.50 -8.56
CA ASP A 19 -3.93 -1.36 -9.40
C ASP A 19 -2.52 -1.46 -9.99
N HIS A 20 -1.49 -1.73 -9.18
CA HIS A 20 -0.11 -1.93 -9.66
C HIS A 20 0.00 -3.07 -10.67
N VAL A 21 -0.63 -4.22 -10.40
CA VAL A 21 -0.59 -5.37 -11.31
C VAL A 21 -1.25 -5.04 -12.63
N LEU A 22 -2.44 -4.41 -12.59
CA LEU A 22 -3.19 -4.05 -13.78
C LEU A 22 -2.46 -3.02 -14.63
N ARG A 23 -1.76 -2.07 -14.01
CA ARG A 23 -0.96 -1.11 -14.75
C ARG A 23 0.24 -1.73 -15.45
N ALA A 24 0.65 -2.95 -15.07
CA ALA A 24 1.82 -3.71 -15.56
C ALA A 24 3.17 -2.99 -15.38
N ASP A 25 3.17 -1.66 -15.26
CA ASP A 25 4.32 -0.83 -15.04
C ASP A 25 4.90 -1.10 -13.65
N HIS A 26 6.22 -1.22 -13.58
CA HIS A 26 6.96 -1.51 -12.35
C HIS A 26 6.60 -2.84 -11.64
N SER A 27 5.66 -3.62 -12.20
CA SER A 27 5.39 -4.98 -11.75
C SER A 27 6.65 -5.83 -11.90
N GLY A 28 6.80 -6.77 -10.99
CA GLY A 28 7.89 -7.73 -10.99
C GLY A 28 7.35 -9.12 -10.70
N TRP A 29 8.20 -9.96 -10.15
CA TRP A 29 7.79 -11.28 -9.70
C TRP A 29 6.61 -11.18 -8.72
N PRO A 30 5.58 -12.06 -8.81
CA PRO A 30 5.49 -13.26 -9.66
C PRO A 30 4.88 -13.04 -11.06
N PHE A 31 4.52 -11.82 -11.42
CA PHE A 31 3.84 -11.54 -12.70
C PHE A 31 4.83 -11.41 -13.86
N LEU A 32 6.03 -10.91 -13.57
CA LEU A 32 7.16 -10.84 -14.50
C LEU A 32 8.40 -11.49 -13.86
N PRO A 33 9.35 -12.05 -14.63
CA PRO A 33 10.53 -12.73 -14.06
C PRO A 33 11.45 -11.85 -13.20
N GLN A 34 11.43 -10.54 -13.46
CA GLN A 34 12.29 -9.54 -12.84
C GLN A 34 11.91 -9.23 -11.39
N VAL A 35 12.92 -9.08 -10.53
CA VAL A 35 12.75 -8.57 -9.17
C VAL A 35 12.74 -7.05 -9.20
N THR A 36 11.63 -6.44 -8.77
CA THR A 36 11.45 -4.98 -8.75
C THR A 36 11.04 -4.53 -7.34
N PRO A 37 10.91 -3.21 -7.06
CA PRO A 37 10.34 -2.75 -5.80
C PRO A 37 8.97 -3.38 -5.47
N PHE A 38 8.16 -3.70 -6.48
CA PHE A 38 6.91 -4.44 -6.33
C PHE A 38 7.12 -5.83 -5.70
N THR A 39 8.17 -6.57 -6.07
CA THR A 39 8.44 -7.88 -5.48
C THR A 39 8.65 -7.78 -3.97
N PHE A 40 9.34 -6.73 -3.51
CA PHE A 40 9.54 -6.48 -2.08
C PHE A 40 8.26 -5.99 -1.40
N SER A 41 7.35 -5.31 -2.11
CA SER A 41 6.06 -4.90 -1.54
C SER A 41 5.19 -6.10 -1.15
N LEU A 42 5.41 -7.30 -1.69
CA LEU A 42 4.73 -8.52 -1.25
C LEU A 42 4.99 -8.86 0.23
N LEU A 43 6.06 -8.34 0.83
CA LEU A 43 6.31 -8.49 2.27
C LEU A 43 5.25 -7.78 3.13
N VAL A 44 4.46 -6.86 2.56
CA VAL A 44 3.36 -6.23 3.32
C VAL A 44 2.30 -7.25 3.73
N TYR A 45 2.07 -8.33 2.97
CA TYR A 45 1.07 -9.34 3.30
C TYR A 45 1.37 -10.08 4.62
N PRO A 46 2.54 -10.72 4.80
CA PRO A 46 2.86 -11.36 6.07
C PRO A 46 2.93 -10.37 7.24
N ILE A 47 3.33 -9.11 7.00
CA ILE A 47 3.33 -8.07 8.05
C ILE A 47 1.91 -7.67 8.43
N PHE A 48 1.01 -7.44 7.47
CA PHE A 48 -0.40 -7.18 7.75
C PHE A 48 -1.01 -8.34 8.53
N LEU A 49 -0.79 -9.57 8.08
CA LEU A 49 -1.30 -10.77 8.73
C LEU A 49 -0.79 -10.87 10.18
N SER A 50 0.50 -10.62 10.41
CA SER A 50 1.06 -10.65 11.77
C SER A 50 0.45 -9.57 12.68
N VAL A 51 0.25 -8.35 12.16
CA VAL A 51 -0.40 -7.24 12.90
C VAL A 51 -1.87 -7.54 13.21
N PHE A 52 -2.57 -8.26 12.33
CA PHE A 52 -3.95 -8.73 12.55
C PHE A 52 -4.03 -9.82 13.63
N LEU A 53 -3.11 -10.79 13.60
CA LEU A 53 -3.13 -11.95 14.50
C LEU A 53 -2.62 -11.61 15.91
N MET A 54 -1.60 -10.75 16.03
CA MET A 54 -0.93 -10.44 17.30
C MET A 54 -1.68 -9.40 18.15
N ARG A 55 -2.99 -9.59 18.36
CA ARG A 55 -3.90 -8.62 19.00
C ARG A 55 -3.49 -8.20 20.41
N SER A 56 -2.86 -9.10 21.17
CA SER A 56 -2.42 -8.85 22.56
C SER A 56 -1.07 -8.13 22.66
N LYS A 57 -0.26 -8.13 21.59
CA LYS A 57 1.08 -7.52 21.58
C LYS A 57 1.00 -6.09 21.03
N LEU A 58 0.50 -5.17 21.84
CA LEU A 58 0.17 -3.80 21.39
C LEU A 58 1.35 -3.05 20.76
N TRP A 59 2.55 -3.13 21.37
CA TRP A 59 3.75 -2.54 20.80
C TRP A 59 4.20 -3.20 19.50
N TYR A 60 4.05 -4.52 19.37
CA TYR A 60 4.33 -5.24 18.13
C TYR A 60 3.43 -4.72 17.00
N ARG A 61 2.14 -4.53 17.27
CA ARG A 61 1.19 -3.96 16.28
C ARG A 61 1.55 -2.53 15.90
N ALA A 62 1.98 -1.71 16.86
CA ALA A 62 2.42 -0.34 16.60
C ALA A 62 3.67 -0.33 15.70
N ILE A 63 4.66 -1.19 15.98
CA ILE A 63 5.87 -1.33 15.16
C ILE A 63 5.52 -1.83 13.76
N GLY A 64 4.69 -2.87 13.64
CA GLY A 64 4.26 -3.38 12.33
C GLY A 64 3.51 -2.33 11.52
N ALA A 65 2.60 -1.56 12.13
CA ALA A 65 1.94 -0.44 11.47
C ALA A 65 2.91 0.67 11.07
N ALA A 66 3.95 0.95 11.87
CA ALA A 66 4.98 1.91 11.52
C ALA A 66 5.78 1.46 10.30
N ILE A 67 6.17 0.18 10.25
CA ILE A 67 6.86 -0.39 9.09
C ILE A 67 5.99 -0.30 7.85
N LEU A 68 4.72 -0.71 7.92
CA LEU A 68 3.79 -0.62 6.79
C LEU A 68 3.60 0.83 6.31
N PHE A 69 3.41 1.77 7.24
CA PHE A 69 3.25 3.19 6.93
C PHE A 69 4.50 3.77 6.27
N LEU A 70 5.69 3.53 6.84
CA LEU A 70 6.96 4.03 6.30
C LEU A 70 7.24 3.42 4.93
N PHE A 71 7.05 2.11 4.78
CA PHE A 71 7.26 1.43 3.51
C PHE A 71 6.36 1.99 2.41
N ALA A 72 5.05 2.14 2.67
CA ALA A 72 4.11 2.71 1.71
C ALA A 72 4.47 4.17 1.38
N THR A 73 4.69 4.99 2.41
CA THR A 73 4.97 6.44 2.23
C THR A 73 6.26 6.66 1.45
N LEU A 74 7.34 5.95 1.79
CA LEU A 74 8.62 6.11 1.10
C LEU A 74 8.53 5.62 -0.35
N SER A 75 7.91 4.46 -0.59
CA SER A 75 7.69 3.96 -1.94
C SER A 75 6.93 4.96 -2.81
N HIS A 76 5.86 5.56 -2.29
CA HIS A 76 5.03 6.53 -3.03
C HIS A 76 5.55 7.97 -3.00
N THR A 77 6.67 8.22 -2.34
CA THR A 77 7.36 9.51 -2.42
C THR A 77 8.53 9.45 -3.39
N PHE A 78 9.27 8.33 -3.40
CA PHE A 78 10.56 8.24 -4.07
C PHE A 78 10.62 7.26 -5.25
N LEU A 79 9.79 6.20 -5.26
CA LEU A 79 9.87 5.16 -6.29
C LEU A 79 8.72 5.28 -7.28
N GLU A 80 7.50 5.41 -6.79
CA GLU A 80 6.30 5.45 -7.63
C GLU A 80 5.29 6.45 -7.09
N THR A 81 5.47 7.70 -7.51
CA THR A 81 4.65 8.82 -7.03
C THR A 81 3.19 8.67 -7.47
N PRO A 82 2.23 9.29 -6.75
CA PRO A 82 0.84 9.33 -7.22
C PRO A 82 0.70 9.91 -8.64
N MET A 83 1.57 10.84 -9.03
CA MET A 83 1.57 11.37 -10.39
C MET A 83 1.99 10.31 -11.42
N ASN A 84 2.99 9.47 -11.09
CA ASN A 84 3.39 8.35 -11.94
C ASN A 84 2.19 7.40 -12.16
N GLN A 85 1.48 7.05 -11.08
CA GLN A 85 0.29 6.19 -11.13
C GLN A 85 -0.81 6.78 -12.02
N TYR A 86 -1.05 8.08 -11.88
CA TYR A 86 -1.99 8.79 -12.74
C TYR A 86 -1.57 8.75 -14.21
N GLN A 87 -0.30 9.03 -14.49
CA GLN A 87 0.22 9.07 -15.86
C GLN A 87 0.13 7.71 -16.56
N THR A 88 0.42 6.61 -15.86
CA THR A 88 0.28 5.27 -16.45
C THR A 88 -1.16 4.98 -16.85
N TRP A 89 -2.13 5.28 -15.99
CA TRP A 89 -3.53 5.08 -16.36
C TRP A 89 -4.00 6.06 -17.43
N ALA A 90 -3.62 7.33 -17.33
CA ALA A 90 -4.13 8.38 -18.20
C ALA A 90 -3.53 8.34 -19.61
N TYR A 91 -2.29 7.85 -19.74
CA TYR A 91 -1.48 7.99 -20.95
C TYR A 91 -0.63 6.75 -21.29
N GLY A 92 -0.81 5.64 -20.58
CA GLY A 92 -0.15 4.37 -20.88
C GLY A 92 1.34 4.31 -20.57
N SER A 93 1.94 5.31 -19.91
CA SER A 93 3.33 5.21 -19.42
C SER A 93 3.64 6.23 -18.32
N SER A 94 4.43 5.82 -17.32
CA SER A 94 4.93 6.69 -16.25
C SER A 94 6.43 6.96 -16.27
N PHE A 95 7.23 6.19 -17.01
CA PHE A 95 8.69 6.32 -17.00
C PHE A 95 9.37 5.98 -18.33
N SER A 96 10.42 6.74 -18.64
CA SER A 96 11.28 6.60 -19.82
C SER A 96 11.99 5.24 -19.84
N GLY A 97 11.49 4.31 -20.66
CA GLY A 97 12.12 2.99 -20.87
C GLY A 97 11.19 1.98 -21.53
N HIS A 98 9.88 2.12 -21.36
CA HIS A 98 8.85 1.24 -21.95
C HIS A 98 7.80 2.10 -22.67
N ILE A 99 8.23 2.83 -23.70
CA ILE A 99 7.34 3.67 -24.50
C ILE A 99 6.42 2.75 -25.31
N GLY A 100 5.12 2.71 -24.97
CA GLY A 100 4.09 2.01 -25.75
C GLY A 100 3.56 0.70 -25.15
N GLU A 101 3.98 0.29 -23.96
CA GLU A 101 3.34 -0.83 -23.26
C GLU A 101 2.10 -0.34 -22.52
N HIS A 102 0.92 -0.63 -23.07
CA HIS A 102 -0.35 -0.36 -22.40
C HIS A 102 -0.48 -1.21 -21.13
N ASN A 103 -1.24 -0.71 -20.16
CA ASN A 103 -1.68 -1.51 -19.02
C ASN A 103 -2.36 -2.81 -19.49
N LEU A 104 -2.50 -3.80 -18.61
CA LEU A 104 -3.04 -5.13 -18.95
C LEU A 104 -4.45 -5.10 -19.55
N LEU A 105 -5.19 -3.99 -19.37
CA LEU A 105 -6.53 -3.82 -19.92
C LEU A 105 -6.55 -3.21 -21.33
N GLY A 106 -5.40 -2.71 -21.82
CA GLY A 106 -5.25 -2.20 -23.17
C GLY A 106 -5.95 -0.87 -23.46
N TYR A 107 -6.29 -0.07 -22.44
CA TYR A 107 -6.90 1.25 -22.65
C TYR A 107 -6.45 2.28 -21.61
N ASP A 108 -6.48 3.55 -21.99
CA ASP A 108 -6.11 4.66 -21.11
C ASP A 108 -7.36 5.32 -20.50
N SER A 109 -7.31 5.66 -19.21
CA SER A 109 -8.39 6.29 -18.47
C SER A 109 -7.88 7.26 -17.40
N LYS A 110 -8.12 8.55 -17.61
CA LYS A 110 -7.85 9.61 -16.60
C LYS A 110 -8.62 9.38 -15.30
N VAL A 111 -9.82 8.80 -15.39
CA VAL A 111 -10.65 8.50 -14.22
C VAL A 111 -9.97 7.44 -13.36
N LEU A 112 -9.47 6.35 -13.97
CA LEU A 112 -8.70 5.34 -13.24
C LEU A 112 -7.42 5.91 -12.65
N GLY A 113 -6.75 6.83 -13.35
CA GLY A 113 -5.58 7.53 -12.82
C GLY A 113 -5.90 8.32 -11.55
N VAL A 114 -7.01 9.09 -11.53
CA VAL A 114 -7.44 9.81 -10.32
C VAL A 114 -7.82 8.83 -9.21
N CYS A 115 -8.51 7.73 -9.53
CA CYS A 115 -8.84 6.70 -8.56
C CYS A 115 -7.58 6.08 -7.92
N ALA A 116 -6.56 5.76 -8.72
CA ALA A 116 -5.29 5.22 -8.24
C ALA A 116 -4.60 6.18 -7.25
N MET A 117 -4.51 7.46 -7.59
CA MET A 117 -3.98 8.50 -6.69
C MET A 117 -4.75 8.55 -5.36
N ILE A 118 -6.08 8.58 -5.43
CA ILE A 118 -6.94 8.64 -4.24
C ILE A 118 -6.71 7.42 -3.36
N VAL A 119 -6.68 6.21 -3.95
CA VAL A 119 -6.43 4.97 -3.21
C VAL A 119 -5.09 5.02 -2.50
N THR A 120 -4.01 5.45 -3.16
CA THR A 120 -2.67 5.56 -2.57
C THR A 120 -2.61 6.57 -1.41
N VAL A 121 -3.24 7.73 -1.58
CA VAL A 121 -3.34 8.75 -0.51
C VAL A 121 -4.16 8.22 0.67
N LEU A 122 -5.33 7.65 0.41
CA LEU A 122 -6.18 7.07 1.47
C LEU A 122 -5.49 5.92 2.20
N LEU A 123 -4.75 5.08 1.50
CA LEU A 123 -3.97 4.00 2.10
C LEU A 123 -2.94 4.57 3.08
N SER A 124 -2.17 5.57 2.66
CA SER A 124 -1.14 6.22 3.49
C SER A 124 -1.74 6.89 4.72
N LEU A 125 -2.83 7.63 4.55
CA LEU A 125 -3.55 8.27 5.66
C LEU A 125 -4.14 7.25 6.64
N THR A 126 -4.69 6.14 6.12
CA THR A 126 -5.29 5.09 6.97
C THR A 126 -4.21 4.32 7.73
N LEU A 127 -3.06 4.05 7.11
CA LEU A 127 -1.90 3.45 7.78
C LEU A 127 -1.35 4.38 8.88
N PHE A 128 -1.25 5.68 8.61
CA PHE A 128 -0.85 6.66 9.59
C PHE A 128 -1.82 6.74 10.78
N ALA A 129 -3.13 6.82 10.50
CA ALA A 129 -4.16 6.80 11.53
C ALA A 129 -4.12 5.50 12.36
N SER A 130 -3.91 4.36 11.71
CA SER A 130 -3.76 3.05 12.38
C SER A 130 -2.55 3.05 13.31
N LEU A 131 -1.41 3.57 12.86
CA LEU A 131 -0.20 3.73 13.67
C LEU A 131 -0.48 4.59 14.91
N LEU A 132 -1.10 5.76 14.75
CA LEU A 132 -1.43 6.65 15.87
C LEU A 132 -2.35 5.96 16.88
N VAL A 133 -3.36 5.22 16.41
CA VAL A 133 -4.27 4.47 17.27
C VAL A 133 -3.53 3.34 18.01
N PHE A 134 -2.66 2.59 17.36
CA PHE A 134 -1.89 1.53 18.03
C PHE A 134 -0.88 2.08 19.03
N ILE A 135 -0.19 3.18 18.73
CA ILE A 135 0.67 3.88 19.70
C ILE A 135 -0.18 4.33 20.89
N ARG A 136 -1.36 4.91 20.65
CA ARG A 136 -2.26 5.33 21.73
C ARG A 136 -2.69 4.15 22.59
N ASP A 137 -3.09 3.04 21.98
CA ASP A 137 -3.54 1.84 22.69
C ASP A 137 -2.39 1.17 23.48
N ALA A 138 -1.18 1.14 22.92
CA ALA A 138 0.01 0.64 23.59
C ALA A 138 0.44 1.53 24.77
N ARG A 139 0.42 2.86 24.60
CA ARG A 139 0.74 3.84 25.67
C ARG A 139 -0.30 3.84 26.79
N LYS A 140 -1.59 3.72 26.45
CA LYS A 140 -2.67 3.56 27.42
C LYS A 140 -2.67 2.17 28.07
N GLY A 141 -1.80 1.26 27.61
CA GLY A 141 -1.54 -0.06 28.18
C GLY A 141 -2.83 -0.77 28.59
N ARG A 142 -3.81 -0.84 27.67
CA ARG A 142 -5.23 -1.15 27.94
C ARG A 142 -5.42 -1.90 29.28
N ALA A 143 -5.74 -1.12 30.30
CA ALA A 143 -5.64 -1.41 31.73
C ALA A 143 -6.62 -2.47 32.27
N LYS A 144 -6.59 -3.70 31.74
CA LYS A 144 -7.22 -4.91 32.33
C LYS A 144 -6.47 -6.17 31.89
N ILE A 145 -5.39 -6.48 32.59
CA ILE A 145 -5.16 -7.87 33.02
C ILE A 145 -5.41 -7.82 34.54
N SER A 146 -6.69 -7.79 34.89
CA SER A 146 -7.24 -7.98 36.24
C SER A 146 -8.38 -8.98 36.10
#